data_AF-A0A1V5NT85-F1
#
_entry.id   AF-A0A1V5NT85-F1
#
_cell.length_a   1.000
_cell.length_b   1.000
_cell.length_c   1.000
_cell.angle_alpha   90.00
_cell.angle_beta   90.00
_cell.angle_gamma   90.00
#
_symmetry.space_group_name_H-M   'P 1'
#
loop_
_entity.id
_entity.type
_entity.pdbx_description
1 polymer ?
#
loop_
_entity_poly.entity_id
_entity_poly.type
_entity_poly.pdbx_seq_one_letter_code
_entity_poly.pdbx_strand_id
1 'polypeptide(L)'
;MKRFVLVLLAIALFSPVMSAWAIDAQKLEKDMLNFAAITAYLDVVMHPGVPHNTPGTMARIGAKLDELDAVKKSIYFAIQTAGSMTELDQARAVVDSFKNMHGFEKDVGHFVGRWVEERAKFLETQGG
;
A
#
# COMPACT_ATOMS: atom_id res chain seq x y z
N MET A 1 -5.31 3.59 -46.76
CA MET A 1 -5.76 2.96 -45.49
C MET A 1 -4.86 1.81 -44.98
N LYS A 2 -3.73 1.45 -45.62
CA LYS A 2 -2.85 0.35 -45.12
C LYS A 2 -1.70 0.80 -44.20
N ARG A 3 -1.33 2.09 -44.24
CA ARG A 3 -0.24 2.66 -43.40
C ARG A 3 -0.66 2.91 -41.95
N PHE A 4 -1.93 3.24 -41.71
CA PHE A 4 -2.46 3.50 -40.36
C PHE A 4 -2.58 2.23 -39.50
N VAL A 5 -2.84 1.07 -40.12
CA VAL A 5 -2.96 -0.21 -39.41
C VAL A 5 -1.60 -0.68 -38.87
N LEU A 6 -0.51 -0.42 -39.60
CA LEU A 6 0.84 -0.78 -39.16
C LEU A 6 1.35 0.09 -38.01
N VAL A 7 0.98 1.38 -37.98
CA VAL A 7 1.35 2.29 -36.89
C VAL A 7 0.62 1.91 -35.59
N LEU A 8 -0.66 1.54 -35.67
CA LEU A 8 -1.41 1.06 -34.50
C LEU A 8 -0.87 -0.28 -33.97
N LEU A 9 -0.44 -1.18 -34.86
CA LEU A 9 0.18 -2.44 -34.46
C LEU A 9 1.54 -2.23 -33.76
N ALA A 10 2.31 -1.23 -34.19
CA ALA A 10 3.57 -0.87 -33.56
C ALA A 10 3.35 -0.31 -32.14
N ILE A 11 2.33 0.53 -31.91
CA ILE A 11 2.01 1.07 -30.58
C ILE A 11 1.56 -0.05 -29.63
N ALA A 12 0.81 -1.03 -30.13
CA ALA A 12 0.40 -2.20 -29.34
C ALA A 12 1.58 -3.12 -28.99
N LEU A 13 2.58 -3.25 -29.88
CA LEU A 13 3.76 -4.08 -29.67
C LEU A 13 4.85 -3.41 -28.82
N PHE A 14 4.87 -2.08 -28.71
CA PHE A 14 5.76 -1.32 -27.82
C PHE A 14 5.12 -0.90 -26.48
N SER A 15 3.83 -1.19 -26.26
CA SER A 15 3.19 -1.07 -24.94
C SER A 15 3.64 -2.04 -23.83
N PRO A 16 4.37 -3.16 -24.04
CA PRO A 16 4.76 -4.02 -22.93
C PRO A 16 5.82 -3.39 -22.01
N VAL A 17 6.45 -2.27 -22.41
CA VAL A 17 7.49 -1.61 -21.61
C VAL A 17 6.89 -0.82 -20.43
N MET A 18 5.60 -0.50 -20.45
CA MET A 18 4.92 0.21 -19.34
C MET A 18 4.35 -0.73 -18.26
N SER A 19 4.44 -2.05 -18.41
CA SER A 19 3.75 -3.01 -17.52
C SER A 19 4.65 -3.71 -16.49
N ALA A 20 5.95 -3.40 -16.45
CA ALA A 20 6.87 -4.07 -15.53
C ALA A 20 7.04 -3.38 -14.15
N TRP A 21 6.41 -2.22 -13.94
CA TRP A 21 6.60 -1.37 -12.74
C TRP A 21 5.30 -0.81 -12.16
N ALA A 22 4.14 -1.30 -12.61
CA ALA A 22 2.86 -0.87 -12.06
C ALA A 22 2.71 -1.35 -10.59
N ILE A 23 2.20 -0.46 -9.72
CA ILE A 23 1.86 -0.81 -8.35
C ILE A 23 0.83 -1.94 -8.38
N ASP A 24 1.12 -3.05 -7.70
CA ASP A 24 0.12 -4.11 -7.49
C ASP A 24 -0.93 -3.62 -6.47
N ALA A 25 -1.99 -3.01 -7.00
CA ALA A 25 -3.07 -2.44 -6.20
C ALA A 25 -3.79 -3.49 -5.33
N GLN A 26 -3.93 -4.73 -5.81
CA GLN A 26 -4.57 -5.81 -5.04
C GLN A 26 -3.70 -6.23 -3.85
N LYS A 27 -2.39 -6.35 -4.07
CA LYS A 27 -1.45 -6.63 -2.99
C LYS A 27 -1.39 -5.47 -2.00
N LEU A 28 -1.38 -4.22 -2.47
CA LEU A 28 -1.40 -3.03 -1.62
C LEU A 28 -2.66 -2.99 -0.75
N GLU A 29 -3.83 -3.22 -1.34
CA GLU A 29 -5.11 -3.31 -0.64
C GLU A 29 -5.08 -4.39 0.43
N LYS A 30 -4.62 -5.60 0.07
CA LYS A 30 -4.47 -6.71 1.02
C LYS A 30 -3.53 -6.39 2.17
N ASP A 31 -2.38 -5.78 1.89
CA ASP A 31 -1.43 -5.38 2.91
C ASP A 31 -2.02 -4.30 3.83
N MET A 32 -2.78 -3.33 3.29
CA MET A 32 -3.48 -2.33 4.10
C MET A 32 -4.59 -2.95 4.97
N LEU A 33 -5.34 -3.93 4.47
CA LEU A 33 -6.31 -4.69 5.28
C LEU A 33 -5.62 -5.45 6.41
N ASN A 34 -4.48 -6.10 6.13
CA ASN A 34 -3.69 -6.79 7.15
C ASN A 34 -3.16 -5.81 8.21
N PHE A 35 -2.71 -4.63 7.81
CA PHE A 35 -2.30 -3.58 8.75
C PHE A 35 -3.48 -3.21 9.67
N ALA A 36 -4.66 -2.91 9.12
CA ALA A 36 -5.84 -2.57 9.91
C ALA A 36 -6.21 -3.70 10.89
N ALA A 37 -6.27 -4.95 10.41
CA ALA A 37 -6.62 -6.11 11.22
C ALA A 37 -5.62 -6.40 12.35
N ILE A 38 -4.31 -6.30 12.07
CA ILE A 38 -3.27 -6.49 13.09
C ILE A 38 -3.32 -5.36 14.11
N THR A 39 -3.57 -4.12 13.68
CA THR A 39 -3.71 -2.97 14.58
C THR A 39 -4.92 -3.14 15.49
N ALA A 40 -6.07 -3.56 14.95
CA ALA A 40 -7.26 -3.85 15.73
C ALA A 40 -7.02 -4.97 16.76
N TYR A 41 -6.33 -6.04 16.35
CA TYR A 41 -5.95 -7.11 17.28
C TYR A 41 -5.06 -6.57 18.40
N LEU A 42 -4.01 -5.82 18.05
CA LEU A 42 -3.05 -5.26 19.00
C LEU A 42 -3.72 -4.27 19.95
N ASP A 43 -4.64 -3.44 19.48
CA ASP A 43 -5.40 -2.50 20.32
C ASP A 43 -6.22 -3.24 21.39
N VAL A 44 -6.93 -4.30 21.00
CA VAL A 44 -7.69 -5.14 21.93
C VAL A 44 -6.75 -5.83 22.91
N VAL A 45 -5.71 -6.52 22.42
CA VAL A 45 -4.90 -7.34 23.30
C VAL A 45 -3.93 -6.54 24.15
N MET A 46 -3.58 -5.30 23.80
CA MET A 46 -2.72 -4.42 24.63
C MET A 46 -3.54 -3.48 25.52
N HIS A 47 -4.88 -3.56 25.50
CA HIS A 47 -5.72 -2.66 26.28
C HIS A 47 -5.46 -2.79 27.80
N PRO A 48 -5.40 -1.67 28.55
CA PRO A 48 -5.21 -1.70 30.00
C PRO A 48 -6.40 -2.41 30.67
N GLY A 49 -6.22 -3.66 31.07
CA GLY A 49 -7.29 -4.51 31.62
C GLY A 49 -7.36 -5.91 31.02
N VAL A 50 -6.70 -6.14 29.89
CA VAL A 50 -6.53 -7.50 29.35
C VAL A 50 -5.39 -8.20 30.09
N PRO A 51 -5.62 -9.38 30.69
CA PRO A 51 -4.56 -10.11 31.38
C PRO A 51 -3.55 -10.66 30.36
N HIS A 52 -2.33 -10.11 30.39
CA HIS A 52 -1.21 -10.59 29.55
C HIS A 52 -0.44 -11.76 30.16
N ASN A 53 -0.90 -12.24 31.31
CA ASN A 53 -0.16 -13.14 32.19
C ASN A 53 -0.30 -14.62 31.81
N THR A 54 -1.04 -14.94 30.74
CA THR A 54 -1.14 -16.31 30.25
C THR A 54 0.12 -16.70 29.47
N PRO A 55 0.67 -17.92 29.66
CA PRO A 55 1.86 -18.37 28.97
C PRO A 55 1.74 -18.21 27.44
N GLY A 56 2.73 -17.56 26.83
CA GLY A 56 2.80 -17.36 25.38
C GLY A 56 2.06 -16.12 24.84
N THR A 57 1.34 -15.36 25.66
CA THR A 57 0.66 -14.12 25.21
C THR A 57 1.66 -13.08 24.71
N MET A 58 2.72 -12.80 25.48
CA MET A 58 3.75 -11.85 25.06
C MET A 58 4.48 -12.28 23.79
N ALA A 59 4.71 -13.58 23.60
CA ALA A 59 5.31 -14.10 22.36
C ALA A 59 4.39 -13.91 21.15
N ARG A 60 3.07 -14.11 21.32
CA ARG A 60 2.08 -13.86 20.25
C ARG A 60 1.94 -12.37 19.92
N ILE A 61 1.98 -11.51 20.94
CA ILE A 61 2.02 -10.05 20.73
C ILE A 61 3.28 -9.67 19.95
N GLY A 62 4.45 -10.18 20.34
CA GLY A 62 5.70 -9.98 19.61
C GLY A 62 5.60 -10.39 18.15
N ALA A 63 5.12 -11.61 17.87
CA ALA A 63 4.94 -12.10 16.50
C ALA A 63 3.98 -11.22 15.67
N LYS A 64 2.93 -10.66 16.29
CA LYS A 64 2.01 -9.73 15.62
C LYS A 64 2.63 -8.36 15.37
N LEU A 65 3.51 -7.89 16.25
CA LEU A 65 4.29 -6.67 16.00
C LEU A 65 5.30 -6.87 14.85
N ASP A 66 5.93 -8.04 14.77
CA ASP A 66 6.83 -8.38 13.66
C ASP A 66 6.06 -8.46 12.32
N GLU A 67 4.87 -9.07 12.33
CA GLU A 67 3.98 -9.12 11.17
C GLU A 67 3.53 -7.70 10.75
N LEU A 68 3.20 -6.84 11.73
CA LEU A 68 2.85 -5.45 11.48
C LEU A 68 3.99 -4.68 10.82
N ASP A 69 5.23 -4.84 11.29
CA ASP A 69 6.41 -4.19 10.72
C ASP A 69 6.68 -4.69 9.29
N ALA A 70 6.55 -6.00 9.05
CA ALA A 70 6.70 -6.58 7.72
C ALA A 70 5.66 -6.02 6.73
N VAL A 71 4.40 -5.93 7.14
CA VAL A 71 3.32 -5.35 6.33
C VAL A 71 3.57 -3.86 6.06
N LYS A 72 3.98 -3.09 7.06
CA LYS A 72 4.34 -1.66 6.89
C LYS A 72 5.47 -1.48 5.88
N LYS A 73 6.53 -2.28 5.98
CA LYS A 73 7.64 -2.27 5.01
C LYS A 73 7.16 -2.62 3.61
N SER A 74 6.32 -3.64 3.49
CA SER A 74 5.75 -4.07 2.21
C SER A 74 4.96 -2.94 1.53
N ILE A 75 4.06 -2.27 2.28
CA ILE A 75 3.29 -1.12 1.79
C ILE A 75 4.22 0.03 1.39
N TYR A 76 5.17 0.37 2.28
CA TYR A 76 6.11 1.45 2.03
C TYR A 76 6.92 1.21 0.76
N PHE A 77 7.46 0.00 0.56
CA PHE A 77 8.19 -0.34 -0.65
C PHE A 77 7.31 -0.25 -1.89
N ALA A 78 6.08 -0.78 -1.86
CA ALA A 78 5.17 -0.69 -2.99
C ALA A 78 4.91 0.76 -3.43
N ILE A 79 4.80 1.69 -2.48
CA ILE A 79 4.63 3.12 -2.76
C ILE A 79 5.94 3.73 -3.28
N GLN A 80 7.07 3.46 -2.64
CA GLN A 80 8.35 4.06 -3.01
C GLN A 80 8.89 3.55 -4.35
N THR A 81 8.48 2.36 -4.81
CA THR A 81 8.84 1.84 -6.13
C THR A 81 8.10 2.51 -7.27
N ALA A 82 7.06 3.31 -7.00
CA ALA A 82 6.36 4.08 -8.03
C ALA A 82 7.32 5.03 -8.73
N GLY A 83 7.58 4.81 -10.01
CA GLY A 83 8.49 5.61 -10.84
C GLY A 83 7.83 6.83 -11.47
N SER A 84 6.50 6.93 -11.42
CA SER A 84 5.75 8.04 -12.03
C SER A 84 4.51 8.42 -11.24
N MET A 85 3.98 9.62 -11.49
CA MET A 85 2.71 10.08 -10.90
C MET A 85 1.54 9.17 -11.30
N THR A 86 1.52 8.69 -12.54
CA THR A 86 0.48 7.77 -13.04
C THR A 86 0.46 6.44 -12.28
N GLU A 87 1.64 5.88 -11.96
CA GLU A 87 1.72 4.67 -11.14
C GLU A 87 1.26 4.96 -9.70
N LEU A 88 1.66 6.11 -9.16
CA LEU A 88 1.29 6.53 -7.80
C LEU A 88 -0.22 6.77 -7.65
N ASP A 89 -0.92 7.17 -8.71
CA ASP A 89 -2.37 7.36 -8.71
C ASP A 89 -3.14 6.05 -8.42
N GLN A 90 -2.58 4.88 -8.77
CA GLN A 90 -3.16 3.59 -8.39
C GLN A 90 -3.09 3.38 -6.87
N ALA A 91 -1.96 3.72 -6.24
CA ALA A 91 -1.84 3.67 -4.79
C ALA A 91 -2.76 4.70 -4.11
N ARG A 92 -2.90 5.90 -4.68
CA ARG A 92 -3.85 6.92 -4.18
C ARG A 92 -5.28 6.39 -4.18
N ALA A 93 -5.72 5.75 -5.26
CA ALA A 93 -7.08 5.22 -5.34
C ALA A 93 -7.36 4.18 -4.24
N VAL A 94 -6.42 3.25 -3.99
CA VAL A 94 -6.54 2.28 -2.88
C VAL A 94 -6.58 3.00 -1.53
N VAL A 95 -5.65 3.92 -1.31
CA VAL A 95 -5.55 4.66 -0.05
C VAL A 95 -6.81 5.50 0.23
N ASP A 96 -7.36 6.15 -0.78
CA ASP A 96 -8.55 6.97 -0.66
C ASP A 96 -9.80 6.12 -0.41
N SER A 97 -9.86 4.90 -0.95
CA SER A 97 -10.89 3.92 -0.56
C SER A 97 -10.84 3.66 0.95
N PHE A 98 -9.66 3.40 1.51
CA PHE A 98 -9.49 3.17 2.95
C PHE A 98 -9.85 4.39 3.80
N LYS A 99 -9.47 5.60 3.39
CA LYS A 99 -9.85 6.84 4.10
C LYS A 99 -11.37 7.03 4.21
N ASN A 100 -12.13 6.46 3.27
CA ASN A 100 -13.58 6.50 3.27
C ASN A 100 -14.24 5.36 4.06
N MET A 101 -13.46 4.40 4.58
CA MET A 101 -13.93 3.36 5.49
C MET A 101 -14.08 3.90 6.92
N HIS A 102 -14.29 3.01 7.89
CA HIS A 102 -14.44 3.34 9.31
C HIS A 102 -13.36 2.63 10.14
N GLY A 103 -13.21 3.00 11.41
CA GLY A 103 -12.31 2.32 12.34
C GLY A 103 -10.84 2.34 11.90
N PHE A 104 -10.15 1.22 12.13
CA PHE A 104 -8.72 1.10 11.88
C PHE A 104 -8.36 1.20 10.38
N GLU A 105 -9.25 0.79 9.48
CA GLU A 105 -9.06 0.92 8.04
C GLU A 105 -8.91 2.38 7.64
N LYS A 106 -9.75 3.26 8.20
CA LYS A 106 -9.65 4.71 7.98
C LYS A 106 -8.32 5.27 8.47
N ASP A 107 -7.92 4.88 9.68
CA ASP A 107 -6.68 5.37 10.28
C ASP A 107 -5.45 4.90 9.48
N VAL A 108 -5.46 3.66 8.99
CA VAL A 108 -4.45 3.14 8.07
C VAL A 108 -4.45 3.93 6.75
N GLY A 109 -5.62 4.23 6.19
CA GLY A 109 -5.74 5.07 4.99
C GLY A 109 -5.08 6.45 5.16
N HIS A 110 -5.32 7.13 6.27
CA HIS A 110 -4.65 8.40 6.57
C HIS A 110 -3.14 8.23 6.80
N PHE A 111 -2.74 7.19 7.52
CA PHE A 111 -1.33 6.93 7.81
C PHE A 111 -0.52 6.67 6.53
N VAL A 112 -1.00 5.76 5.68
CA VAL A 112 -0.37 5.39 4.40
C VAL A 112 -0.46 6.54 3.39
N GLY A 113 -1.51 7.36 3.45
CA GLY A 113 -1.66 8.55 2.62
C GLY A 113 -0.50 9.53 2.73
N ARG A 114 0.13 9.65 3.90
CA ARG A 114 1.34 10.48 4.06
C ARG A 114 2.51 9.98 3.21
N TRP A 115 2.72 8.67 3.12
CA TRP A 115 3.78 8.09 2.29
C TRP A 115 3.52 8.31 0.80
N VAL A 116 2.25 8.25 0.39
CA VAL A 116 1.85 8.55 -0.99
C VAL A 116 2.10 10.03 -1.31
N GLU A 117 1.77 10.95 -0.41
CA GLU A 117 2.05 12.38 -0.58
C GLU A 117 3.55 12.68 -0.59
N GLU A 118 4.34 12.04 0.26
CA GLU A 118 5.80 12.15 0.26
C GLU A 118 6.40 11.69 -1.07
N ARG A 119 5.94 10.54 -1.59
CA ARG A 119 6.40 10.04 -2.89
C ARG A 119 5.97 10.95 -4.04
N ALA A 120 4.76 11.50 -4.00
CA ALA A 120 4.27 12.44 -4.99
C ALA A 120 5.17 13.68 -5.06
N LYS A 121 5.45 14.30 -3.91
CA LYS A 121 6.36 15.46 -3.81
C LYS A 121 7.74 15.14 -4.36
N PHE A 122 8.28 13.95 -4.05
CA PHE A 122 9.56 13.51 -4.59
C PHE A 122 9.54 13.44 -6.12
N LEU A 123 8.53 12.80 -6.70
CA LEU A 123 8.40 12.66 -8.15
C LEU A 123 8.20 14.01 -8.85
N GLU A 124 7.45 14.93 -8.24
CA GLU A 124 7.30 16.31 -8.72
C GLU A 124 8.64 17.06 -8.75
N THR A 125 9.51 16.87 -7.74
CA THR A 125 10.83 17.50 -7.71
C THR A 125 11.86 16.89 -8.68
N GLN A 126 11.67 15.65 -9.12
CA GLN A 126 12.57 15.00 -10.09
C GLN A 126 12.17 15.27 -11.55
N GLY A 127 10.91 15.63 -11.80
CA GLY A 127 10.39 15.93 -13.14
C GLY A 127 10.40 17.42 -13.53
N GLY A 128 11.00 18.29 -12.71
CA GLY A 128 11.13 19.73 -12.93
C GLY A 128 12.43 20.13 -13.63
#